data_AF-A0A952NIM0-F1
#
_entry.id   AF-A0A952NIM0-F1
#
_cell.length_a   1.000
_cell.length_b   1.000
_cell.length_c   1.000
_cell.angle_alpha   90.00
_cell.angle_beta   90.00
_cell.angle_gamma   90.00
#
_symmetry.space_group_name_H-M   'P 1'
#
loop_
_entity.id
_entity.type
_entity.pdbx_description
1 polymer ?
#
loop_
_entity_poly.entity_id
_entity_poly.type
_entity_poly.pdbx_seq_one_letter_code
_entity_poly.pdbx_strand_id
1 'polypeptide(L)'
;MMILAALILIGGGLFYFTDLARMSPMERAEEKEARSQLRAETKDEGEQLKEIADIEKQTKADPTPAPEPKVSAADAAILEFKTYTQGVINEMPRLEDLRELPASETHGTPKVIREAAAQLGVVADMVSKNSALKPPALEFYQKCSLQGDFPTSVRALCLNRALRLYAELHKGVWEFDRTQIPAQVLELSKRL
;
A
#
# COMPACT_ATOMS: atom_id res chain seq x y z
N MET A 1 15.76 9.57 -35.55
CA MET A 1 16.80 8.60 -35.13
C MET A 1 16.19 7.66 -34.10
N MET A 2 15.44 6.66 -34.56
CA MET A 2 14.75 5.66 -33.72
C MET A 2 14.89 4.30 -34.38
N ILE A 3 16.07 3.68 -34.28
CA ILE A 3 16.30 2.28 -34.64
C ILE A 3 17.37 1.76 -33.66
N LEU A 4 17.21 0.51 -33.22
CA LEU A 4 18.11 -0.30 -32.39
C LEU A 4 17.90 -0.26 -30.87
N ALA A 5 16.89 -1.00 -30.39
CA ALA A 5 16.94 -1.71 -29.11
C ALA A 5 15.89 -2.84 -29.07
N ALA A 6 15.95 -3.77 -30.03
CA ALA A 6 15.11 -4.95 -30.04
C ALA A 6 15.95 -6.14 -30.52
N LEU A 7 16.77 -6.73 -29.65
CA LEU A 7 17.53 -7.97 -29.92
C LEU A 7 18.27 -8.51 -28.66
N ILE A 8 17.59 -8.71 -27.52
CA ILE A 8 18.15 -9.52 -26.41
C ILE A 8 17.02 -10.30 -25.68
N LEU A 9 16.32 -11.21 -26.36
CA LEU A 9 15.37 -12.14 -25.70
C LEU A 9 15.27 -13.51 -26.38
N ILE A 10 16.36 -14.04 -26.94
CA ILE A 10 16.37 -15.42 -27.48
C ILE A 10 17.71 -16.07 -27.16
N GLY A 11 17.86 -16.67 -25.98
CA GLY A 11 19.12 -17.36 -25.65
C GLY A 11 19.23 -17.88 -24.22
N GLY A 12 18.27 -18.68 -23.76
CA GLY A 12 18.38 -19.30 -22.43
C GLY A 12 17.54 -20.55 -22.18
N GLY A 13 16.92 -21.13 -23.21
CA GLY A 13 15.89 -22.16 -23.05
C GLY A 13 16.30 -23.60 -23.38
N LEU A 14 17.59 -23.95 -23.39
CA LEU A 14 18.04 -25.26 -23.91
C LEU A 14 18.89 -26.11 -22.96
N PHE A 15 19.06 -25.73 -21.68
CA PHE A 15 19.92 -26.48 -20.75
C PHE A 15 19.22 -27.25 -19.61
N TYR A 16 17.88 -27.33 -19.58
CA TYR A 16 17.15 -27.98 -18.48
C TYR A 16 16.40 -29.27 -18.85
N PHE A 17 16.90 -30.08 -19.78
CA PHE A 17 16.21 -31.33 -20.15
C PHE A 17 17.00 -32.64 -20.03
N THR A 18 18.26 -32.61 -19.56
CA THR A 18 19.10 -33.82 -19.55
C THR A 18 19.22 -34.54 -18.20
N ASP A 19 18.57 -34.10 -17.12
CA ASP A 19 18.80 -34.66 -15.77
C ASP A 19 17.56 -35.24 -15.08
N LEU A 20 16.60 -35.78 -15.84
CA LEU A 20 15.45 -36.51 -15.28
C LEU A 20 15.80 -37.95 -14.81
N ALA A 21 17.01 -38.44 -15.13
CA ALA A 21 17.41 -39.81 -14.80
C ALA A 21 17.96 -39.98 -13.37
N ARG A 22 18.19 -38.88 -12.64
CA ARG A 22 18.83 -38.89 -11.31
C ARG A 22 17.95 -38.43 -10.17
N MET A 23 16.63 -38.40 -10.36
CA MET A 23 15.71 -38.10 -9.26
C MET A 23 15.61 -39.28 -8.31
N SER A 24 15.79 -38.98 -7.02
CA SER A 24 15.62 -39.92 -5.93
C SER A 24 14.17 -40.42 -5.85
N PRO A 25 13.91 -41.58 -5.22
CA PRO A 25 12.54 -42.09 -5.04
C PRO A 25 11.61 -41.10 -4.31
N MET A 26 12.17 -40.23 -3.47
CA MET A 26 11.43 -39.23 -2.69
C MET A 26 10.95 -38.06 -3.57
N GLU A 27 11.81 -37.55 -4.45
CA GLU A 27 11.44 -36.45 -5.37
C GLU A 27 10.38 -36.89 -6.39
N ARG A 28 10.37 -38.17 -6.79
CA ARG A 28 9.30 -38.73 -7.65
C ARG A 28 7.96 -38.86 -6.93
N ALA A 29 7.95 -38.96 -5.60
CA ALA A 29 6.72 -39.00 -4.82
C ALA A 29 6.10 -37.59 -4.71
N GLU A 30 6.92 -36.58 -4.43
CA GLU A 30 6.50 -35.17 -4.35
C GLU A 30 5.97 -34.65 -5.70
N GLU A 31 6.61 -34.99 -6.83
CA GLU A 31 6.11 -34.58 -8.15
C GLU A 31 4.75 -35.22 -8.51
N LYS A 32 4.52 -36.46 -8.07
CA LYS A 32 3.22 -37.13 -8.24
C LYS A 32 2.12 -36.48 -7.42
N GLU A 33 2.43 -36.05 -6.20
CA GLU A 33 1.49 -35.35 -5.33
C GLU A 33 1.15 -33.95 -5.87
N ALA A 34 2.16 -33.20 -6.32
CA ALA A 34 1.98 -31.89 -6.97
C ALA A 34 1.12 -31.98 -8.25
N ARG A 35 1.33 -32.99 -9.11
CA ARG A 35 0.48 -33.21 -10.30
C ARG A 35 -0.94 -33.64 -9.97
N SER A 36 -1.15 -34.33 -8.85
CA SER A 36 -2.48 -34.72 -8.41
C SER A 36 -3.28 -33.51 -7.91
N GLN A 37 -2.63 -32.59 -7.19
CA GLN A 37 -3.26 -31.35 -6.71
C GLN A 37 -3.63 -30.43 -7.88
N LEU A 38 -2.74 -30.25 -8.86
CA LEU A 38 -3.03 -29.41 -10.04
C LEU A 38 -4.23 -29.89 -10.86
N ARG A 39 -4.47 -31.21 -10.94
CA ARG A 39 -5.65 -31.77 -11.64
C ARG A 39 -6.96 -31.57 -10.88
N ALA A 40 -6.92 -31.45 -9.56
CA ALA A 40 -8.13 -31.22 -8.77
C ALA A 40 -8.67 -29.79 -8.96
N GLU A 41 -7.78 -28.80 -9.10
CA GLU A 41 -8.15 -27.38 -9.24
C GLU A 41 -8.77 -27.07 -10.62
N THR A 42 -8.23 -27.66 -11.70
CA THR A 42 -8.74 -27.39 -13.07
C THR A 42 -10.15 -27.94 -13.36
N LYS A 43 -10.73 -28.76 -12.46
CA LYS A 43 -12.07 -29.34 -12.67
C LYS A 43 -13.21 -28.40 -12.23
N ASP A 44 -12.91 -27.40 -11.40
CA ASP A 44 -13.90 -26.47 -10.84
C ASP A 44 -14.14 -25.23 -11.74
N GLU A 45 -13.15 -24.86 -12.56
CA GLU A 45 -13.25 -23.69 -13.47
C GLU A 45 -14.22 -23.91 -14.65
N GLY A 46 -14.50 -25.17 -15.01
CA GLY A 46 -15.40 -25.51 -16.11
C GLY A 46 -16.89 -25.33 -15.79
N GLU A 47 -17.26 -25.28 -14.50
CA GLU A 47 -18.66 -25.15 -14.05
C GLU A 47 -19.07 -23.67 -13.90
N GLN A 48 -18.13 -22.80 -13.47
CA GLN A 48 -18.37 -21.36 -13.35
C GLN A 48 -18.60 -20.65 -14.71
N LEU A 49 -18.00 -21.16 -15.79
CA LEU A 49 -18.18 -20.56 -17.13
C LEU A 49 -19.59 -20.73 -17.71
N LYS A 50 -20.43 -21.64 -17.17
CA LYS A 50 -21.81 -21.80 -17.64
C LYS A 50 -22.79 -20.83 -16.99
N GLU A 51 -22.50 -20.33 -15.79
CA GLU A 51 -23.38 -19.42 -15.06
C GLU A 51 -23.34 -17.99 -15.62
N ILE A 52 -22.22 -17.58 -16.22
CA ILE A 52 -22.04 -16.22 -16.79
C ILE A 52 -22.88 -16.04 -18.07
N ALA A 53 -23.19 -17.11 -18.80
CA ALA A 53 -23.95 -17.04 -20.06
C ALA A 53 -25.45 -16.72 -19.87
N ASP A 54 -26.01 -17.01 -18.70
CA ASP A 54 -27.43 -16.76 -18.43
C ASP A 54 -27.70 -15.31 -17.95
N ILE A 55 -26.68 -14.59 -17.48
CA ILE A 55 -26.80 -13.20 -17.00
C ILE A 55 -26.94 -12.21 -18.16
N GLU A 56 -26.31 -12.45 -19.32
CA GLU A 56 -26.40 -11.54 -20.48
C GLU A 56 -27.80 -11.45 -21.10
N LYS A 57 -28.68 -12.44 -20.86
CA LYS A 57 -29.98 -12.49 -21.52
C LYS A 57 -31.07 -11.65 -20.84
N GLN A 58 -30.84 -11.17 -19.61
CA GLN A 58 -31.82 -10.38 -18.85
C GLN A 58 -31.65 -8.85 -18.98
N THR A 59 -30.57 -8.36 -19.61
CA THR A 59 -30.23 -6.92 -19.63
C THR A 59 -30.79 -6.15 -20.85
N LYS A 60 -32.01 -6.49 -21.30
CA LYS A 60 -32.72 -5.76 -22.39
C LYS A 60 -33.99 -5.04 -21.92
N ALA A 61 -34.12 -4.75 -20.63
CA ALA A 61 -35.11 -3.82 -20.12
C ALA A 61 -34.54 -2.39 -20.17
N ASP A 62 -35.33 -1.45 -20.69
CA ASP A 62 -35.02 -0.02 -20.81
C ASP A 62 -34.44 0.51 -19.49
N PRO A 63 -33.19 1.00 -19.46
CA PRO A 63 -32.57 1.51 -18.26
C PRO A 63 -33.23 2.85 -17.94
N THR A 64 -34.28 2.82 -17.13
CA THR A 64 -34.73 4.02 -16.42
C THR A 64 -33.52 4.54 -15.65
N PRO A 65 -33.01 5.75 -15.93
CA PRO A 65 -31.79 6.24 -15.32
C PRO A 65 -31.97 6.22 -13.80
N ALA A 66 -31.17 5.38 -13.14
CA ALA A 66 -31.18 5.27 -11.70
C ALA A 66 -30.94 6.67 -11.10
N PRO A 67 -31.69 7.08 -10.07
CA PRO A 67 -31.50 8.38 -9.46
C PRO A 67 -30.04 8.52 -9.02
N GLU A 68 -29.36 9.55 -9.52
CA GLU A 68 -27.96 9.80 -9.19
C GLU A 68 -27.79 9.86 -7.67
N PRO A 69 -26.85 9.10 -7.09
CA PRO A 69 -26.63 9.10 -5.65
C PRO A 69 -26.19 10.50 -5.22
N LYS A 70 -26.97 11.13 -4.35
CA LYS A 70 -26.61 12.43 -3.74
C LYS A 70 -25.49 12.19 -2.74
N VAL A 71 -24.25 12.18 -3.22
CA VAL A 71 -23.05 12.13 -2.37
C VAL A 71 -23.04 13.40 -1.51
N SER A 72 -22.96 13.24 -0.19
CA SER A 72 -22.92 14.41 0.69
C SER A 72 -21.59 15.17 0.50
N ALA A 73 -21.60 16.48 0.73
CA ALA A 73 -20.37 17.28 0.66
C ALA A 73 -19.28 16.76 1.62
N ALA A 74 -19.68 16.14 2.75
CA ALA A 74 -18.76 15.52 3.70
C ALA A 74 -18.08 14.27 3.10
N ASP A 75 -18.83 13.41 2.42
CA ASP A 75 -18.28 12.21 1.77
C ASP A 75 -17.31 12.59 0.64
N ALA A 76 -17.65 13.63 -0.13
CA ALA A 76 -16.76 14.16 -1.16
C ALA A 76 -15.44 14.67 -0.56
N ALA A 77 -15.50 15.44 0.54
CA ALA A 77 -14.31 15.94 1.24
C ALA A 77 -13.46 14.80 1.84
N ILE A 78 -14.09 13.75 2.38
CA ILE A 78 -13.39 12.57 2.89
C ILE A 78 -12.68 11.83 1.75
N LEU A 79 -13.33 11.68 0.59
CA LEU A 79 -12.74 11.03 -0.58
C LEU A 79 -11.54 11.82 -1.12
N GLU A 80 -11.66 13.13 -1.25
CA GLU A 80 -10.57 14.02 -1.66
C GLU A 80 -9.39 13.93 -0.69
N PHE A 81 -9.66 13.98 0.62
CA PHE A 81 -8.64 13.85 1.65
C PHE A 81 -7.91 12.49 1.60
N LYS A 82 -8.65 11.39 1.42
CA LYS A 82 -8.06 10.05 1.26
C LYS A 82 -7.19 9.95 0.01
N THR A 83 -7.64 10.55 -1.09
CA THR A 83 -6.86 10.60 -2.34
C THR A 83 -5.57 11.38 -2.15
N TYR A 84 -5.63 12.55 -1.52
CA TYR A 84 -4.46 13.38 -1.23
C TYR A 84 -3.47 12.66 -0.31
N THR A 85 -3.94 12.12 0.82
CA THR A 85 -3.09 11.42 1.79
C THR A 85 -2.46 10.15 1.23
N GLN A 86 -3.12 9.46 0.31
CA GLN A 86 -2.51 8.34 -0.41
C GLN A 86 -1.36 8.79 -1.32
N GLY A 87 -1.51 9.93 -2.01
CA GLY A 87 -0.42 10.57 -2.74
C GLY A 87 0.76 10.91 -1.83
N VAL A 88 0.48 11.53 -0.67
CA VAL A 88 1.50 11.84 0.34
C VAL A 88 2.26 10.58 0.80
N ILE A 89 1.58 9.47 1.11
CA ILE A 89 2.26 8.20 1.48
C ILE A 89 3.21 7.69 0.37
N ASN A 90 2.81 7.85 -0.88
CA ASN A 90 3.60 7.36 -2.02
C ASN A 90 4.85 8.23 -2.24
N GLU A 91 4.75 9.52 -1.97
CA GLU A 91 5.84 10.51 -2.14
C GLU A 91 6.74 10.67 -0.91
N MET A 92 6.40 10.02 0.22
CA MET A 92 7.24 10.05 1.41
C MET A 92 8.63 9.45 1.12
N PRO A 93 9.71 10.08 1.62
CA PRO A 93 11.06 9.59 1.44
C PRO A 93 11.22 8.25 2.13
N ARG A 94 11.98 7.37 1.48
CA ARG A 94 12.41 6.08 1.97
C ARG A 94 13.80 6.21 2.59
N LEU A 95 14.20 5.22 3.39
CA LEU A 95 15.55 5.15 3.96
C LEU A 95 16.64 5.07 2.88
N GLU A 96 16.33 4.53 1.71
CA GLU A 96 17.24 4.49 0.55
C GLU A 96 17.52 5.88 -0.02
N ASP A 97 16.51 6.74 -0.13
CA ASP A 97 16.68 8.13 -0.60
C ASP A 97 17.67 8.93 0.28
N LEU A 98 17.75 8.58 1.56
CA LEU A 98 18.69 9.21 2.50
C LEU A 98 20.13 8.73 2.36
N ARG A 99 20.36 7.52 1.82
CA ARG A 99 21.70 6.96 1.63
C ARG A 99 22.42 7.60 0.44
N GLU A 100 21.65 8.09 -0.53
CA GLU A 100 22.15 8.69 -1.77
C GLU A 100 22.31 10.21 -1.68
N LEU A 101 22.17 10.79 -0.48
CA LEU A 101 22.27 12.23 -0.29
C LEU A 101 23.70 12.74 -0.54
N PRO A 102 23.85 13.91 -1.18
CA PRO A 102 25.16 14.53 -1.34
C PRO A 102 25.72 14.94 0.04
N ALA A 103 27.05 14.93 0.16
CA ALA A 103 27.74 15.30 1.40
C ALA A 103 27.35 16.69 1.95
N SER A 104 26.94 17.60 1.06
CA SER A 104 26.44 18.93 1.44
C SER A 104 25.15 18.91 2.25
N GLU A 105 24.35 17.85 2.15
CA GLU A 105 23.08 17.70 2.88
C GLU A 105 23.20 16.87 4.16
N THR A 106 24.30 16.14 4.36
CA THR A 106 24.50 15.23 5.50
C THR A 106 24.51 15.93 6.86
N HIS A 107 24.93 17.19 6.92
CA HIS A 107 24.99 17.98 8.16
C HIS A 107 23.73 18.83 8.42
N GLY A 108 22.80 18.89 7.47
CA GLY A 108 21.58 19.67 7.57
C GLY A 108 20.33 18.80 7.73
N THR A 109 19.16 19.43 7.59
CA THR A 109 17.92 18.69 7.30
C THR A 109 17.84 18.50 5.78
N PRO A 110 17.95 17.27 5.26
CA PRO A 110 17.91 17.01 3.83
C PRO A 110 16.63 17.55 3.20
N LYS A 111 16.73 17.98 1.94
CA LYS A 111 15.60 18.59 1.23
C LYS A 111 14.37 17.68 1.24
N VAL A 112 14.57 16.39 0.98
CA VAL A 112 13.50 15.37 0.96
C VAL A 112 12.75 15.25 2.29
N ILE A 113 13.43 15.43 3.42
CA ILE A 113 12.81 15.42 4.76
C ILE A 113 11.98 16.69 4.98
N ARG A 114 12.47 17.85 4.53
CA ARG A 114 11.72 19.12 4.64
C ARG A 114 10.45 19.09 3.81
N GLU A 115 10.52 18.53 2.61
CA GLU A 115 9.36 18.39 1.71
C GLU A 115 8.31 17.46 2.30
N ALA A 116 8.72 16.31 2.82
CA ALA A 116 7.83 15.40 3.57
C ALA A 116 7.17 16.11 4.76
N ALA A 117 7.93 16.87 5.55
CA ALA A 117 7.39 17.63 6.67
C ALA A 117 6.37 18.69 6.23
N ALA A 118 6.60 19.35 5.09
CA ALA A 118 5.67 20.32 4.53
C ALA A 118 4.35 19.66 4.10
N GLN A 119 4.41 18.50 3.42
CA GLN A 119 3.22 17.73 3.04
C GLN A 119 2.41 17.28 4.26
N LEU A 120 3.08 16.75 5.29
CA LEU A 120 2.42 16.40 6.56
C LEU A 120 1.80 17.63 7.26
N GLY A 121 2.40 18.81 7.08
CA GLY A 121 1.85 20.08 7.52
C GLY A 121 0.54 20.45 6.81
N VAL A 122 0.45 20.22 5.49
CA VAL A 122 -0.79 20.42 4.72
C VAL A 122 -1.89 19.48 5.21
N VAL A 123 -1.58 18.20 5.45
CA VAL A 123 -2.54 17.24 6.05
C VAL A 123 -3.06 17.77 7.39
N ALA A 124 -2.17 18.25 8.25
CA ALA A 124 -2.56 18.79 9.56
C ALA A 124 -3.46 20.03 9.43
N ASP A 125 -3.17 20.92 8.47
CA ASP A 125 -3.97 22.11 8.19
C ASP A 125 -5.37 21.73 7.69
N MET A 126 -5.50 20.78 6.76
CA MET A 126 -6.80 20.26 6.29
C MET A 126 -7.65 19.73 7.46
N VAL A 127 -7.04 18.93 8.34
CA VAL A 127 -7.72 18.34 9.50
C VAL A 127 -8.14 19.39 10.52
N SER A 128 -7.34 20.46 10.68
CA SER A 128 -7.69 21.57 11.57
C SER A 128 -8.91 22.37 11.08
N LYS A 129 -9.07 22.46 9.76
CA LYS A 129 -10.16 23.20 9.10
C LYS A 129 -11.45 22.39 9.00
N ASN A 130 -11.37 21.06 9.00
CA ASN A 130 -12.53 20.19 8.87
C ASN A 130 -12.46 19.00 9.84
N SER A 131 -13.28 19.06 10.90
CA SER A 131 -13.32 18.01 11.93
C SER A 131 -13.78 16.64 11.41
N ALA A 132 -14.52 16.58 10.30
CA ALA A 132 -14.93 15.32 9.67
C ALA A 132 -13.72 14.52 9.13
N LEU A 133 -12.57 15.19 8.94
CA LEU A 133 -11.34 14.55 8.47
C LEU A 133 -10.52 13.94 9.60
N LYS A 134 -10.86 14.17 10.88
CA LYS A 134 -10.08 13.64 12.00
C LYS A 134 -10.00 12.10 12.01
N PRO A 135 -11.10 11.34 11.84
CA PRO A 135 -11.01 9.88 11.78
C PRO A 135 -10.12 9.35 10.64
N PRO A 136 -10.29 9.73 9.36
CA PRO A 136 -9.39 9.25 8.30
C PRO A 136 -7.96 9.76 8.45
N ALA A 137 -7.74 10.92 9.08
CA ALA A 137 -6.39 11.40 9.40
C ALA A 137 -5.70 10.54 10.44
N LEU A 138 -6.43 10.07 11.46
CA LEU A 138 -5.89 9.14 12.45
C LEU A 138 -5.40 7.85 11.77
N GLU A 139 -6.21 7.27 10.89
CA GLU A 139 -5.83 6.08 10.10
C GLU A 139 -4.57 6.34 9.26
N PHE A 140 -4.51 7.50 8.58
CA PHE A 140 -3.35 7.91 7.79
C PHE A 140 -2.08 8.00 8.65
N TYR A 141 -2.12 8.73 9.77
CA TYR A 141 -0.93 8.93 10.61
C TYR A 141 -0.48 7.63 11.28
N GLN A 142 -1.41 6.74 11.63
CA GLN A 142 -1.08 5.39 12.11
C GLN A 142 -0.33 4.61 11.04
N LYS A 143 -0.90 4.52 9.82
CA LYS A 143 -0.25 3.85 8.68
C LYS A 143 1.14 4.42 8.41
N CYS A 144 1.28 5.75 8.41
CA CYS A 144 2.56 6.44 8.23
C CYS A 144 3.58 6.07 9.31
N SER A 145 3.19 6.02 10.59
CA SER A 145 4.11 5.70 11.69
C SER A 145 4.63 4.24 11.67
N LEU A 146 3.87 3.34 11.05
CA LEU A 146 4.17 1.91 10.95
C LEU A 146 5.00 1.53 9.73
N GLN A 147 5.16 2.43 8.74
CA GLN A 147 6.00 2.17 7.57
C GLN A 147 7.48 2.05 7.99
N GLY A 148 8.03 0.84 7.94
CA GLY A 148 9.39 0.54 8.44
C GLY A 148 10.51 1.14 7.61
N ASP A 149 10.23 1.43 6.33
CA ASP A 149 11.10 2.02 5.34
C ASP A 149 11.11 3.55 5.35
N PHE A 150 10.24 4.19 6.12
CA PHE A 150 10.27 5.64 6.33
C PHE A 150 11.36 6.05 7.34
N PRO A 151 11.97 7.24 7.16
CA PRO A 151 12.89 7.83 8.12
C PRO A 151 12.29 7.93 9.52
N THR A 152 13.09 7.62 10.54
CA THR A 152 12.67 7.66 11.96
C THR A 152 12.03 8.99 12.35
N SER A 153 12.53 10.12 11.85
CA SER A 153 11.98 11.46 12.11
C SER A 153 10.57 11.64 11.55
N VAL A 154 10.32 11.18 10.32
CA VAL A 154 9.01 11.21 9.66
C VAL A 154 8.02 10.33 10.43
N ARG A 155 8.43 9.10 10.76
CA ARG A 155 7.60 8.17 11.55
C ARG A 155 7.25 8.74 12.93
N ALA A 156 8.21 9.38 13.59
CA ALA A 156 8.01 10.00 14.89
C ALA A 156 7.03 11.18 14.83
N LEU A 157 7.12 11.99 13.78
CA LEU A 157 6.17 13.08 13.53
C LEU A 157 4.76 12.54 13.27
N CYS A 158 4.62 11.53 12.42
CA CYS A 158 3.34 10.87 12.17
C CYS A 158 2.76 10.27 13.46
N LEU A 159 3.57 9.60 14.27
CA LEU A 159 3.15 9.06 15.55
C LEU A 159 2.69 10.15 16.53
N ASN A 160 3.42 11.25 16.63
CA ASN A 160 3.03 12.39 17.47
C ASN A 160 1.65 12.93 17.08
N ARG A 161 1.40 13.11 15.78
CA ARG A 161 0.10 13.56 15.27
C ARG A 161 -1.02 12.55 15.51
N ALA A 162 -0.76 11.26 15.29
CA ALA A 162 -1.70 10.19 15.61
C ALA A 162 -2.09 10.20 17.09
N LEU A 163 -1.12 10.32 18.00
CA LEU A 163 -1.33 10.40 19.45
C LEU A 163 -2.23 11.57 19.84
N ARG A 164 -1.99 12.75 19.26
CA ARG A 164 -2.79 13.96 19.51
C ARG A 164 -4.21 13.81 19.01
N LEU A 165 -4.39 13.36 17.76
CA LEU A 165 -5.73 13.13 17.20
C LEU A 165 -6.49 12.05 17.96
N TYR A 166 -5.80 10.99 18.38
CA TYR A 166 -6.39 9.94 19.19
C TYR A 166 -6.92 10.50 20.52
N ALA A 167 -6.12 11.32 21.22
CA ALA A 167 -6.53 11.96 22.47
C ALA A 167 -7.74 12.92 22.29
N GLU A 168 -7.86 13.56 21.12
CA GLU A 168 -9.00 14.40 20.77
C GLU A 168 -10.26 13.59 20.42
N LEU A 169 -10.11 12.48 19.70
CA LEU A 169 -11.22 11.69 19.20
C LEU A 169 -11.85 10.84 20.30
N HIS A 170 -11.09 10.06 21.08
CA HIS A 170 -11.65 9.07 22.01
C HIS A 170 -10.91 8.99 23.36
N LYS A 171 -11.70 8.96 24.46
CA LYS A 171 -11.24 8.69 25.84
C LYS A 171 -11.08 7.19 26.17
N GLY A 172 -10.96 6.31 25.17
CA GLY A 172 -11.40 4.92 25.36
C GLY A 172 -10.43 3.82 24.95
N VAL A 173 -10.27 3.57 23.66
CA VAL A 173 -9.63 2.34 23.21
C VAL A 173 -8.78 2.61 21.97
N TRP A 174 -7.49 2.85 22.19
CA TRP A 174 -6.48 2.82 21.15
C TRP A 174 -6.04 1.37 21.06
N GLU A 175 -6.55 0.60 20.10
CA GLU A 175 -6.00 -0.75 19.81
C GLU A 175 -4.77 -0.64 18.92
N PHE A 176 -3.84 0.21 19.32
CA PHE A 176 -2.57 0.30 18.63
C PHE A 176 -1.54 -0.51 19.38
N ASP A 177 -1.04 -1.52 18.69
CA ASP A 177 0.02 -2.37 19.19
C ASP A 177 1.34 -1.57 19.23
N ARG A 178 1.61 -0.98 20.40
CA ARG A 178 2.85 -0.22 20.65
C ARG A 178 4.10 -1.06 20.46
N THR A 179 4.00 -2.39 20.48
CA THR A 179 5.16 -3.27 20.27
C THR A 179 5.68 -3.21 18.83
N GLN A 180 4.86 -2.76 17.87
CA GLN A 180 5.26 -2.59 16.48
C GLN A 180 6.05 -1.29 16.22
N ILE A 181 6.07 -0.35 17.16
CA ILE A 181 6.84 0.88 17.02
C ILE A 181 8.21 0.72 17.68
N PRO A 182 9.32 0.94 16.94
CA PRO A 182 10.65 0.98 17.52
C PRO A 182 10.77 2.02 18.64
N ALA A 183 11.51 1.70 19.70
CA ALA A 183 11.69 2.57 20.86
C ALA A 183 12.18 3.98 20.48
N GLN A 184 13.05 4.09 19.47
CA GLN A 184 13.56 5.38 18.97
C GLN A 184 12.46 6.29 18.41
N VAL A 185 11.48 5.71 17.70
CA VAL A 185 10.33 6.45 17.15
C VAL A 185 9.41 6.91 18.28
N LEU A 186 9.17 6.04 19.28
CA LEU A 186 8.40 6.37 20.48
C LEU A 186 9.05 7.46 21.34
N GLU A 187 10.37 7.45 21.45
CA GLU A 187 11.10 8.47 22.20
C GLU A 187 11.07 9.81 21.48
N LEU A 188 11.34 9.80 20.18
CA LEU A 188 11.37 11.02 19.37
C LEU A 188 9.99 11.68 19.29
N SER A 189 8.92 10.88 19.17
CA SER A 189 7.56 11.42 19.07
C SER A 189 7.10 12.19 20.32
N LYS A 190 7.66 11.89 21.49
CA LYS A 190 7.38 12.63 22.74
C LYS A 190 8.04 14.00 22.79
N ARG A 191 9.03 14.26 21.94
CA ARG A 191 9.82 15.51 21.90
C ARG A 191 9.31 16.51 20.85
N LEU A 192 8.37 16.09 20.01
CA LEU A 192 7.74 16.89 18.95
C LEU A 192 6.43 17.51 19.45
#